data_AF-A0A3R6X9H4-F1
#
_entry.id   AF-A0A3R6X9H4-F1
#
_cell.length_a   1.000
_cell.length_b   1.000
_cell.length_c   1.000
_cell.angle_alpha   90.00
_cell.angle_beta   90.00
_cell.angle_gamma   90.00
#
_symmetry.space_group_name_H-M   'P 1'
#
loop_
_entity.id
_entity.type
_entity.pdbx_description
1 polymer ?
#
loop_
_entity_poly.entity_id
_entity_poly.type
_entity_poly.pdbx_seq_one_letter_code
_entity_poly.pdbx_strand_id
1 'polypeptide(L)'
;MTGRSASFHMKCQKCGTDIPEGKIYCEKCGSAIQMVPDYNPVDDISIDTDTPDAQPDMEAISKPDTEEQSQPRKIHWKRWAVGTLLLVLGGYTTYQIAYRSFGSVQETAEAEIILLEKPEFSTSPGCYTHSLQLILSHTDRANGVIYYTLDGSTPDADSSVYNGPITIEEGTTVVHAVFIRNDGVQSEEADGTYKVMFETPDEPVFSVPEGTYNGSFYVTIRAGAESNIYYTTNGEEPDRYATRYTGPIQINPGLTVLQAVAVDYEDRESGVVEVIYRVNELSENQPVSIPADSQSITP
;
A
#
# COMPACT_ATOMS: atom_id res chain seq x y z
N MET A 1 -2.98 18.04 39.65
CA MET A 1 -2.44 18.84 38.53
C MET A 1 -3.44 18.74 37.39
N THR A 2 -3.97 19.86 36.91
CA THR A 2 -4.99 19.89 35.85
C THR A 2 -4.59 20.92 34.80
N GLY A 3 -3.84 20.48 33.79
CA GLY A 3 -3.45 21.33 32.68
C GLY A 3 -4.67 21.72 31.83
N ARG A 4 -4.87 23.02 31.61
CA ARG A 4 -5.75 23.50 30.53
C ARG A 4 -4.98 23.40 29.22
N SER A 5 -5.32 22.43 28.37
CA SER A 5 -5.01 22.56 26.94
C SER A 5 -5.78 23.76 26.39
N ALA A 6 -5.07 24.69 25.76
CA ALA A 6 -5.65 25.77 24.97
C ALA A 6 -5.57 25.37 23.50
N SER A 7 -6.64 24.80 22.96
CA SER A 7 -6.74 24.45 21.54
C SER A 7 -6.65 25.73 20.68
N PHE A 8 -5.83 25.73 19.64
CA PHE A 8 -5.44 26.93 18.92
C PHE A 8 -6.29 27.13 17.66
N HIS A 9 -7.58 27.45 17.88
CA HIS A 9 -8.53 27.65 16.80
C HIS A 9 -8.24 28.93 15.99
N MET A 10 -7.67 28.76 14.80
CA MET A 10 -7.50 29.83 13.81
C MET A 10 -8.84 30.14 13.15
N LYS A 11 -9.16 31.43 12.97
CA LYS A 11 -10.38 31.87 12.28
C LYS A 11 -10.11 32.21 10.82
N CYS A 12 -11.02 31.83 9.93
CA CYS A 12 -10.95 32.21 8.53
C CYS A 12 -11.09 33.73 8.38
N GLN A 13 -10.06 34.41 7.89
CA GLN A 13 -10.08 35.88 7.68
C GLN A 13 -11.23 36.34 6.77
N LYS A 14 -11.70 35.49 5.85
CA LYS A 14 -12.75 35.81 4.87
C LYS A 14 -14.19 35.60 5.37
N CYS A 15 -14.42 34.77 6.39
CA CYS A 15 -15.78 34.44 6.86
C CYS A 15 -15.94 34.30 8.38
N GLY A 16 -14.90 34.65 9.16
CA GLY A 16 -14.90 34.71 10.63
C GLY A 16 -15.09 33.37 11.35
N THR A 17 -15.24 32.27 10.61
CA THR A 17 -15.58 30.95 11.15
C THR A 17 -14.31 30.23 11.59
N ASP A 18 -14.34 29.61 12.77
CA ASP A 18 -13.26 28.81 13.32
C ASP A 18 -12.93 27.62 12.42
N ILE A 19 -11.64 27.38 12.21
CA ILE A 19 -11.11 26.26 11.42
C ILE A 19 -10.46 25.27 12.41
N PRO A 20 -10.78 23.97 12.35
CA PRO A 20 -10.10 22.96 13.16
C PRO A 20 -8.68 22.72 12.67
N GLU A 21 -7.79 22.39 13.61
CA GLU A 21 -6.37 22.15 13.36
C GLU A 21 -6.15 21.06 12.29
N GLY A 22 -5.18 21.26 11.40
CA GLY A 22 -4.85 20.34 10.31
C GLY A 22 -5.63 20.52 8.99
N LYS A 23 -6.62 21.42 8.91
CA LYS A 23 -7.27 21.79 7.64
C LYS A 23 -6.47 22.86 6.90
N ILE A 24 -6.30 22.71 5.59
CA ILE A 24 -5.62 23.70 4.72
C ILE A 24 -6.58 24.66 3.97
N TYR A 25 -7.89 24.44 4.10
CA TYR A 25 -8.94 25.28 3.51
C TYR A 25 -10.12 25.45 4.49
N CYS A 26 -10.83 26.58 4.38
CA CYS A 26 -12.05 26.81 5.17
C CYS A 26 -13.26 26.14 4.52
N GLU A 27 -13.82 25.13 5.19
CA GLU A 27 -14.93 24.29 4.70
C GLU A 27 -16.22 25.09 4.40
N LYS A 28 -16.41 26.25 5.01
CA LYS A 28 -17.60 27.09 4.82
C LYS A 28 -17.54 28.03 3.61
N CYS A 29 -16.34 28.36 3.11
CA CYS A 29 -16.17 29.33 2.01
C CYS A 29 -15.12 28.93 0.96
N GLY A 30 -14.67 27.66 0.98
CA GLY A 30 -13.76 27.06 0.00
C GLY A 30 -12.39 27.73 -0.14
N SER A 31 -12.05 28.67 0.75
CA SER A 31 -10.87 29.52 0.60
C SER A 31 -9.70 28.93 1.38
N ALA A 32 -8.54 28.80 0.71
CA ALA A 32 -7.31 28.28 1.31
C ALA A 32 -6.81 29.17 2.46
N ILE A 33 -6.04 28.59 3.38
CA ILE A 33 -5.43 29.30 4.50
C ILE A 33 -4.05 29.79 4.08
N GLN A 34 -3.89 31.11 3.97
CA GLN A 34 -2.61 31.74 3.68
C GLN A 34 -1.76 31.75 4.95
N MET A 35 -0.86 30.78 5.08
CA MET A 35 0.00 30.57 6.25
C MET A 35 1.26 31.45 6.25
N VAL A 36 1.59 32.06 5.11
CA VAL A 36 2.70 33.03 4.97
C VAL A 36 2.08 34.43 4.91
N PRO A 37 2.41 35.36 5.83
CA PRO A 37 1.99 36.75 5.73
C PRO A 37 2.51 37.40 4.44
N ASP A 38 1.71 38.27 3.82
CA ASP A 38 2.18 39.06 2.67
C ASP A 38 3.28 40.03 3.12
N TYR A 39 4.52 39.76 2.69
CA TYR A 39 5.70 40.52 3.08
C TYR A 39 5.68 41.92 2.43
N ASN A 40 5.41 42.95 3.23
CA ASN A 40 5.46 44.35 2.81
C ASN A 40 6.81 44.98 3.21
N PRO A 41 7.80 45.09 2.30
CA PRO A 41 9.17 45.52 2.63
C PRO A 41 9.32 46.99 3.02
N VAL A 42 8.21 47.73 3.15
CA VAL A 42 8.19 49.17 3.49
C VAL A 42 8.05 49.38 5.00
N ASP A 43 7.44 48.43 5.73
CA ASP A 43 7.09 48.61 7.14
C ASP A 43 8.23 48.21 8.10
N ASP A 44 9.15 47.34 7.68
CA ASP A 44 10.30 46.88 8.48
C ASP A 44 11.49 47.87 8.54
N ILE A 45 11.40 49.04 7.87
CA ILE A 45 12.49 50.03 7.78
C ILE A 45 12.22 51.27 8.65
N SER A 46 11.71 51.06 9.86
CA SER A 46 11.67 52.08 10.93
C SER A 46 12.48 51.62 12.15
N ILE A 47 13.79 51.87 12.12
CA ILE A 47 14.64 51.77 13.33
C ILE A 47 14.46 53.07 14.13
N ASP A 48 14.04 52.95 15.38
CA ASP A 48 13.73 54.08 16.25
C ASP A 48 14.94 55.01 16.47
N THR A 49 14.74 56.31 16.21
CA THR A 49 15.72 57.36 16.50
C THR A 49 15.41 58.05 17.82
N ASP A 50 15.61 57.34 18.94
CA ASP A 50 15.58 57.97 20.27
C ASP A 50 16.66 59.06 20.36
N THR A 51 16.23 60.28 20.66
CA THR A 51 17.09 61.48 20.70
C THR A 51 16.96 62.18 22.04
N PRO A 52 18.08 62.49 22.72
CA PRO A 52 18.10 63.53 23.74
C PRO A 52 19.03 64.69 23.35
N ASP A 53 18.41 65.87 23.18
CA ASP A 53 18.87 67.19 23.65
C ASP A 53 20.33 67.64 23.43
N ALA A 54 20.52 68.58 22.47
CA ALA A 54 21.11 69.91 22.75
C ALA A 54 21.07 70.87 21.54
N GLN A 55 20.12 71.80 21.54
CA GLN A 55 20.25 73.14 20.93
C GLN A 55 20.70 74.14 22.04
N PRO A 56 21.23 75.34 21.73
CA PRO A 56 21.00 76.17 20.54
C PRO A 56 22.34 76.46 19.76
N ASP A 57 22.70 77.57 19.10
CA ASP A 57 22.33 78.98 19.30
C ASP A 57 22.39 79.96 18.09
N MET A 58 21.88 81.15 18.40
CA MET A 58 21.64 82.42 17.68
C MET A 58 22.68 82.99 16.69
N GLU A 59 22.12 83.71 15.69
CA GLU A 59 22.44 85.09 15.21
C GLU A 59 23.92 85.55 15.08
N ALA A 60 24.47 85.93 13.90
CA ALA A 60 24.12 86.97 12.89
C ALA A 60 24.96 88.27 13.04
N ILE A 61 25.09 89.05 11.94
CA ILE A 61 25.80 90.37 11.83
C ILE A 61 27.35 90.22 11.87
N SER A 62 28.20 90.94 11.12
CA SER A 62 28.08 92.04 10.14
C SER A 62 29.02 91.85 8.92
N LYS A 63 28.90 92.72 7.90
CA LYS A 63 30.01 93.05 6.95
C LYS A 63 30.92 94.13 7.58
N PRO A 64 32.18 94.26 7.09
CA PRO A 64 32.42 95.41 6.21
C PRO A 64 33.34 95.11 4.99
N ASP A 65 32.93 95.65 3.85
CA ASP A 65 33.68 96.52 2.92
C ASP A 65 35.16 96.25 2.54
N THR A 66 35.32 96.01 1.22
CA THR A 66 36.22 96.73 0.29
C THR A 66 37.72 96.40 0.22
N GLU A 67 38.10 96.00 -1.01
CA GLU A 67 39.46 95.91 -1.61
C GLU A 67 40.41 94.85 -1.04
N GLU A 68 41.49 94.43 -1.72
CA GLU A 68 42.09 94.89 -3.01
C GLU A 68 42.29 93.70 -3.99
N GLN A 69 42.98 93.91 -5.10
CA GLN A 69 43.24 92.95 -6.19
C GLN A 69 44.39 91.93 -5.95
N SER A 70 44.43 90.96 -6.87
CA SER A 70 45.63 90.29 -7.43
C SER A 70 46.06 88.90 -6.89
N GLN A 71 47.07 88.31 -7.55
CA GLN A 71 47.31 86.87 -7.70
C GLN A 71 48.70 86.42 -7.12
N PRO A 72 49.19 85.18 -7.35
CA PRO A 72 48.70 83.89 -6.85
C PRO A 72 49.82 83.05 -6.18
N ARG A 73 49.49 81.93 -5.49
CA ARG A 73 50.44 80.81 -5.31
C ARG A 73 49.75 79.44 -5.31
N LYS A 74 50.14 78.56 -6.23
CA LYS A 74 49.62 77.19 -6.39
C LYS A 74 50.63 76.17 -5.84
N ILE A 75 50.19 75.26 -4.97
CA ILE A 75 50.81 73.96 -4.53
C ILE A 75 49.94 73.53 -3.31
N HIS A 76 49.28 72.37 -3.22
CA HIS A 76 49.86 71.01 -3.21
C HIS A 76 49.02 69.91 -3.93
N TRP A 77 47.85 70.21 -4.51
CA TRP A 77 46.81 69.22 -4.88
C TRP A 77 47.29 67.94 -5.59
N LYS A 78 48.29 68.05 -6.49
CA LYS A 78 48.86 66.92 -7.25
C LYS A 78 49.40 65.78 -6.37
N ARG A 79 49.84 66.03 -5.13
CA ARG A 79 50.36 64.97 -4.24
C ARG A 79 49.24 64.07 -3.69
N TRP A 80 48.04 64.62 -3.46
CA TRP A 80 46.87 63.84 -3.02
C TRP A 80 46.28 63.04 -4.17
N ALA A 81 46.18 63.63 -5.37
CA ALA A 81 45.64 62.97 -6.57
C ALA A 81 46.42 61.71 -6.99
N VAL A 82 47.76 61.67 -6.79
CA VAL A 82 48.56 60.47 -7.06
C VAL A 82 48.32 59.39 -5.99
N GLY A 83 48.15 59.77 -4.72
CA GLY A 83 47.85 58.83 -3.64
C GLY A 83 46.49 58.16 -3.81
N THR A 84 45.44 58.91 -4.15
CA THR A 84 44.11 58.34 -4.41
C THR A 84 44.09 57.46 -5.66
N LEU A 85 44.79 57.85 -6.74
CA LEU A 85 44.91 57.02 -7.94
C LEU A 85 45.59 55.67 -7.66
N LEU A 86 46.64 55.66 -6.84
CA LEU A 86 47.33 54.42 -6.43
C LEU A 86 46.47 53.54 -5.52
N LEU A 87 45.67 54.12 -4.62
CA LEU A 87 44.70 53.35 -3.81
C LEU A 87 43.58 52.75 -4.65
N VAL A 88 43.05 53.49 -5.65
CA VAL A 88 42.04 52.98 -6.58
C VAL A 88 42.62 51.89 -7.48
N LEU A 89 43.84 52.04 -7.99
CA LEU A 89 44.52 50.99 -8.78
C LEU A 89 44.86 49.75 -7.93
N GLY A 90 45.28 49.94 -6.68
CA GLY A 90 45.50 48.84 -5.73
C GLY A 90 44.22 48.08 -5.43
N GLY A 91 43.14 48.80 -5.10
CA GLY A 91 41.82 48.22 -4.89
C GLY A 91 41.23 47.54 -6.14
N TYR A 92 41.47 48.10 -7.33
CA TYR A 92 41.02 47.50 -8.58
C TYR A 92 41.81 46.23 -8.93
N THR A 93 43.12 46.18 -8.65
CA THR A 93 43.93 44.98 -8.89
C THR A 93 43.65 43.87 -7.88
N THR A 94 43.44 44.19 -6.59
CA THR A 94 42.99 43.19 -5.62
C THR A 94 41.56 42.72 -5.91
N TYR A 95 40.65 43.60 -6.32
CA TYR A 95 39.31 43.24 -6.80
C TYR A 95 39.38 42.32 -8.03
N GLN A 96 40.21 42.61 -9.03
CA GLN A 96 40.42 41.75 -10.20
C GLN A 96 41.01 40.38 -9.84
N ILE A 97 41.91 40.31 -8.86
CA ILE A 97 42.45 39.03 -8.36
C ILE A 97 41.36 38.25 -7.62
N ALA A 98 40.61 38.90 -6.73
CA ALA A 98 39.50 38.28 -6.01
C ALA A 98 38.42 37.77 -6.96
N TYR A 99 38.03 38.58 -7.96
CA TYR A 99 37.04 38.21 -8.97
C TYR A 99 37.50 37.05 -9.85
N ARG A 100 38.82 36.92 -10.11
CA ARG A 100 39.39 35.75 -10.79
C ARG A 100 39.46 34.50 -9.91
N SER A 101 39.75 34.63 -8.62
CA SER A 101 39.72 33.49 -7.68
C SER A 101 38.31 33.04 -7.30
N PHE A 102 37.32 33.93 -7.39
CA PHE A 102 35.90 33.64 -7.16
C PHE A 102 35.16 33.24 -8.45
N GLY A 103 35.76 33.52 -9.61
CA GLY A 103 35.23 33.19 -10.95
C GLY A 103 35.36 31.72 -11.34
N SER A 104 36.00 30.87 -10.53
CA SER A 104 35.91 29.42 -10.65
C SER A 104 34.55 28.95 -10.11
N VAL A 105 33.49 29.19 -10.90
CA VAL A 105 32.22 28.48 -10.71
C VAL A 105 32.53 27.00 -10.79
N GLN A 106 32.29 26.29 -9.69
CA GLN A 106 32.54 24.86 -9.63
C GLN A 106 31.51 24.18 -10.53
N GLU A 107 31.98 23.58 -11.62
CA GLU A 107 31.15 22.88 -12.60
C GLU A 107 30.53 21.65 -11.91
N THR A 108 29.33 21.84 -11.37
CA THR A 108 28.49 20.76 -10.86
C THR A 108 28.05 19.92 -12.04
N ALA A 109 28.82 18.88 -12.36
CA ALA A 109 28.44 17.89 -13.36
C ALA A 109 27.04 17.36 -12.99
N GLU A 110 26.04 17.71 -13.79
CA GLU A 110 24.69 17.22 -13.63
C GLU A 110 24.74 15.71 -13.86
N ALA A 111 24.52 14.94 -12.78
CA ALA A 111 24.51 13.49 -12.85
C ALA A 111 23.29 13.06 -13.68
N GLU A 112 23.52 12.67 -14.93
CA GLU A 112 22.48 12.14 -15.82
C GLU A 112 21.84 10.92 -15.16
N ILE A 113 20.59 11.06 -14.72
CA ILE A 113 19.85 9.99 -14.05
C ILE A 113 19.43 8.98 -15.11
N ILE A 114 20.25 7.94 -15.28
CA ILE A 114 19.95 6.82 -16.17
C ILE A 114 18.82 5.99 -15.55
N LEU A 115 17.58 6.30 -15.96
CA LEU A 115 16.41 5.50 -15.66
C LEU A 115 16.42 4.23 -16.53
N LEU A 116 16.33 3.06 -15.91
CA LEU A 116 16.18 1.78 -16.60
C LEU A 116 14.71 1.34 -16.60
N GLU A 117 14.28 0.73 -17.71
CA GLU A 117 12.99 0.02 -17.77
C GLU A 117 12.89 -1.02 -16.64
N LYS A 118 11.71 -1.17 -16.03
CA LYS A 118 11.47 -2.19 -14.99
C LYS A 118 11.19 -3.56 -15.61
N PRO A 119 11.36 -4.68 -14.88
CA PRO A 119 10.98 -6.00 -15.37
C PRO A 119 9.50 -6.06 -15.77
N GLU A 120 9.22 -6.77 -16.85
CA GLU A 120 7.85 -7.08 -17.29
C GLU A 120 7.42 -8.47 -16.78
N PHE A 121 6.13 -8.59 -16.46
CA PHE A 121 5.51 -9.83 -15.99
C PHE A 121 4.66 -10.44 -17.11
N SER A 122 4.88 -11.72 -17.44
CA SER A 122 4.13 -12.42 -18.52
C SER A 122 2.64 -12.57 -18.27
N THR A 123 2.19 -12.34 -17.04
CA THR A 123 0.84 -12.56 -16.56
C THR A 123 0.51 -11.43 -15.60
N SER A 124 -0.61 -10.74 -15.82
CA SER A 124 -1.05 -9.64 -14.98
C SER A 124 -1.27 -10.09 -13.52
N PRO A 125 -1.00 -9.22 -12.52
CA PRO A 125 -1.46 -9.44 -11.14
C PRO A 125 -2.99 -9.66 -11.10
N GLY A 126 -3.48 -10.54 -10.23
CA GLY A 126 -4.90 -10.91 -10.22
C GLY A 126 -5.24 -12.17 -9.41
N CYS A 127 -6.49 -12.64 -9.57
CA CYS A 127 -7.01 -13.87 -8.97
C CYS A 127 -7.08 -15.00 -10.01
N TYR A 128 -6.72 -16.22 -9.62
CA TYR A 128 -6.58 -17.38 -10.50
C TYR A 128 -7.07 -18.67 -9.83
N THR A 129 -7.65 -19.58 -10.61
CA THR A 129 -8.21 -20.86 -10.14
C THR A 129 -7.32 -22.09 -10.39
N HIS A 130 -6.12 -21.85 -10.90
CA HIS A 130 -5.08 -22.84 -11.18
C HIS A 130 -3.71 -22.22 -10.89
N SER A 131 -2.67 -23.04 -10.71
CA SER A 131 -1.31 -22.55 -10.52
C SER A 131 -0.75 -21.89 -11.79
N LEU A 132 0.24 -21.01 -11.63
CA LEU A 132 0.82 -20.21 -12.70
C LEU A 132 2.30 -20.49 -12.90
N GLN A 133 2.78 -20.26 -14.12
CA GLN A 133 4.19 -20.18 -14.47
C GLN A 133 4.51 -18.74 -14.87
N LEU A 134 4.88 -17.91 -13.88
CA LEU A 134 5.20 -16.50 -14.07
C LEU A 134 6.58 -16.35 -14.70
N ILE A 135 6.64 -15.74 -15.87
CA ILE A 135 7.89 -15.41 -16.57
C ILE A 135 8.17 -13.92 -16.38
N LEU A 136 9.40 -13.62 -15.96
CA LEU A 136 9.93 -12.26 -15.88
C LEU A 136 10.79 -11.95 -17.11
N SER A 137 10.58 -10.80 -17.73
CA SER A 137 11.34 -10.34 -18.91
C SER A 137 11.92 -8.94 -18.71
N HIS A 138 12.98 -8.64 -19.44
CA HIS A 138 13.57 -7.30 -19.53
C HIS A 138 14.33 -7.20 -20.87
N THR A 139 14.43 -6.00 -21.43
CA THR A 139 15.00 -5.75 -22.76
C THR A 139 16.53 -5.91 -22.80
N ASP A 140 17.24 -5.59 -21.71
CA ASP A 140 18.70 -5.50 -21.63
C ASP A 140 19.36 -6.68 -20.86
N ARG A 141 18.76 -7.88 -20.93
CA ARG A 141 19.23 -9.09 -20.20
C ARG A 141 20.65 -9.56 -20.55
N ALA A 142 21.29 -8.97 -21.56
CA ALA A 142 22.71 -9.18 -21.85
C ALA A 142 23.65 -8.39 -20.91
N ASN A 143 23.19 -7.26 -20.36
CA ASN A 143 23.99 -6.35 -19.54
C ASN A 143 23.54 -6.27 -18.07
N GLY A 144 22.63 -7.14 -17.62
CA GLY A 144 22.17 -7.15 -16.24
C GLY A 144 21.26 -8.32 -15.86
N VAL A 145 20.92 -8.35 -14.57
CA VAL A 145 20.27 -9.47 -13.89
C VAL A 145 18.93 -9.00 -13.28
N ILE A 146 17.88 -9.81 -13.44
CA ILE A 146 16.61 -9.61 -12.73
C ILE A 146 16.72 -10.29 -11.37
N TYR A 147 16.45 -9.54 -10.31
CA TYR A 147 16.33 -9.99 -8.93
C TYR A 147 14.86 -9.88 -8.50
N TYR A 148 14.38 -10.81 -7.66
CA TYR A 148 12.98 -10.84 -7.24
C TYR A 148 12.79 -11.41 -5.82
N THR A 149 11.60 -11.14 -5.28
CA THR A 149 11.05 -11.63 -4.02
C THR A 149 9.62 -12.13 -4.26
N LEU A 150 9.06 -12.90 -3.32
CA LEU A 150 7.71 -13.51 -3.42
C LEU A 150 6.80 -13.22 -2.22
N ASP A 151 7.33 -12.51 -1.22
CA ASP A 151 6.73 -12.25 0.09
C ASP A 151 6.35 -10.78 0.32
N GLY A 152 6.54 -9.92 -0.69
CA GLY A 152 6.30 -8.48 -0.59
C GLY A 152 7.49 -7.65 -0.09
N SER A 153 8.69 -8.23 0.07
CA SER A 153 9.90 -7.47 0.40
C SER A 153 10.50 -6.80 -0.85
N THR A 154 11.10 -5.61 -0.70
CA THR A 154 11.80 -4.93 -1.81
C THR A 154 13.04 -5.72 -2.23
N PRO A 155 13.18 -6.10 -3.53
CA PRO A 155 14.30 -6.87 -4.03
C PRO A 155 15.57 -6.02 -4.21
N ASP A 156 16.71 -6.66 -3.97
CA ASP A 156 18.06 -6.10 -4.06
C ASP A 156 19.04 -7.11 -4.69
N ALA A 157 20.35 -6.83 -4.64
CA ALA A 157 21.38 -7.68 -5.22
C ALA A 157 21.66 -8.98 -4.43
N ASP A 158 21.14 -9.14 -3.21
CA ASP A 158 21.23 -10.36 -2.39
C ASP A 158 19.94 -11.21 -2.49
N SER A 159 18.90 -10.70 -3.17
CA SER A 159 17.60 -11.35 -3.40
C SER A 159 17.65 -12.47 -4.46
N SER A 160 16.52 -13.13 -4.72
CA SER A 160 16.51 -14.31 -5.62
C SER A 160 16.76 -13.92 -7.07
N VAL A 161 17.73 -14.57 -7.73
CA VAL A 161 18.04 -14.32 -9.15
C VAL A 161 17.07 -15.07 -10.07
N TYR A 162 16.43 -14.34 -10.98
CA TYR A 162 15.53 -14.93 -11.97
C TYR A 162 16.30 -15.68 -13.07
N ASN A 163 16.16 -17.01 -13.06
CA ASN A 163 16.83 -17.94 -13.97
C ASN A 163 15.86 -18.77 -14.85
N GLY A 164 14.55 -18.67 -14.62
CA GLY A 164 13.52 -19.45 -15.30
C GLY A 164 12.14 -19.20 -14.67
N PRO A 165 11.05 -19.77 -15.25
CA PRO A 165 9.69 -19.55 -14.78
C PRO A 165 9.51 -19.78 -13.27
N ILE A 166 8.75 -18.90 -12.62
CA ILE A 166 8.41 -18.98 -11.21
C ILE A 166 7.03 -19.65 -11.10
N THR A 167 6.97 -20.82 -10.44
CA THR A 167 5.68 -21.42 -10.09
C THR A 167 4.99 -20.61 -8.99
N ILE A 168 3.75 -20.19 -9.23
CA ILE A 168 2.85 -19.61 -8.22
C ILE A 168 1.78 -20.64 -7.89
N GLU A 169 1.79 -21.15 -6.67
CA GLU A 169 0.83 -22.14 -6.14
C GLU A 169 -0.30 -21.47 -5.34
N GLU A 170 -1.22 -22.27 -4.78
CA GLU A 170 -2.34 -21.78 -3.96
C GLU A 170 -1.91 -20.86 -2.80
N GLY A 171 -2.67 -19.77 -2.61
CA GLY A 171 -2.47 -18.79 -1.56
C GLY A 171 -2.45 -17.36 -2.09
N THR A 172 -1.57 -16.53 -1.51
CA THR A 172 -1.30 -15.17 -1.99
C THR A 172 0.19 -14.96 -2.04
N THR A 173 0.71 -14.68 -3.23
CA THR A 173 2.14 -14.42 -3.48
C THR A 173 2.28 -12.97 -3.95
N VAL A 174 3.22 -12.24 -3.35
CA VAL A 174 3.43 -10.82 -3.65
C VAL A 174 4.82 -10.68 -4.27
N VAL A 175 4.83 -10.63 -5.60
CA VAL A 175 6.05 -10.62 -6.42
C VAL A 175 6.52 -9.19 -6.59
N HIS A 176 7.76 -8.91 -6.19
CA HIS A 176 8.46 -7.69 -6.55
C HIS A 176 9.73 -8.07 -7.32
N ALA A 177 10.08 -7.33 -8.35
CA ALA A 177 11.27 -7.58 -9.16
C ALA A 177 11.95 -6.28 -9.62
N VAL A 178 13.28 -6.29 -9.69
CA VAL A 178 14.11 -5.20 -10.21
C VAL A 178 15.15 -5.76 -11.19
N PHE A 179 15.53 -4.95 -12.17
CA PHE A 179 16.67 -5.21 -13.03
C PHE A 179 17.88 -4.41 -12.53
N ILE A 180 18.99 -5.09 -12.24
CA ILE A 180 20.26 -4.49 -11.84
C ILE A 180 21.26 -4.71 -12.98
N ARG A 181 21.75 -3.61 -13.57
CA ARG A 181 22.73 -3.60 -14.65
C ARG A 181 24.14 -3.83 -14.11
N ASN A 182 25.05 -4.31 -14.94
CA ASN A 182 26.43 -4.68 -14.59
C ASN A 182 27.29 -3.53 -14.00
N ASP A 183 26.85 -2.28 -14.12
CA ASP A 183 27.47 -1.09 -13.52
C ASP A 183 26.83 -0.68 -12.16
N GLY A 184 25.87 -1.44 -11.66
CA GLY A 184 25.18 -1.21 -10.40
C GLY A 184 23.95 -0.31 -10.49
N VAL A 185 23.55 0.14 -11.68
CA VAL A 185 22.31 0.91 -11.87
C VAL A 185 21.10 -0.03 -11.78
N GLN A 186 20.12 0.32 -10.95
CA GLN A 186 18.90 -0.44 -10.70
C GLN A 186 17.69 0.23 -11.38
N SER A 187 16.75 -0.56 -11.88
CA SER A 187 15.47 -0.09 -12.44
C SER A 187 14.49 0.38 -11.36
N GLU A 188 13.37 0.96 -11.79
CA GLU A 188 12.17 0.97 -10.95
C GLU A 188 11.72 -0.46 -10.59
N GLU A 189 10.95 -0.58 -9.51
CA GLU A 189 10.42 -1.85 -9.02
C GLU A 189 9.17 -2.27 -9.81
N ALA A 190 9.14 -3.51 -10.28
CA ALA A 190 7.95 -4.15 -10.85
C ALA A 190 7.24 -4.97 -9.77
N ASP A 191 5.96 -4.69 -9.55
CA ASP A 191 5.15 -5.15 -8.43
C ASP A 191 3.91 -5.94 -8.89
N GLY A 192 3.50 -6.95 -8.13
CA GLY A 192 2.34 -7.76 -8.48
C GLY A 192 1.88 -8.75 -7.42
N THR A 193 0.63 -8.61 -6.98
CA THR A 193 -0.05 -9.62 -6.14
C THR A 193 -0.77 -10.65 -7.00
N TYR A 194 -0.45 -11.93 -6.79
CA TYR A 194 -1.11 -13.07 -7.39
C TYR A 194 -1.84 -13.85 -6.30
N LYS A 195 -3.14 -14.08 -6.49
CA LYS A 195 -3.97 -14.86 -5.57
C LYS A 195 -4.49 -16.10 -6.28
N VAL A 196 -3.90 -17.25 -5.99
CA VAL A 196 -4.38 -18.54 -6.48
C VAL A 196 -5.30 -19.13 -5.43
N MET A 197 -6.50 -19.57 -5.84
CA MET A 197 -7.48 -20.27 -5.00
C MET A 197 -8.11 -21.37 -5.84
N PHE A 198 -7.92 -22.63 -5.48
CA PHE A 198 -8.52 -23.72 -6.23
C PHE A 198 -10.02 -23.83 -5.89
N GLU A 199 -10.84 -24.07 -6.92
CA GLU A 199 -12.27 -24.34 -6.74
C GLU A 199 -12.45 -25.85 -6.46
N THR A 200 -12.96 -26.20 -5.28
CA THR A 200 -13.27 -27.59 -4.92
C THR A 200 -14.70 -27.98 -5.31
N PRO A 201 -15.02 -29.28 -5.44
CA PRO A 201 -16.38 -29.72 -5.76
C PRO A 201 -17.38 -29.36 -4.65
N ASP A 202 -18.65 -29.14 -5.02
CA ASP A 202 -19.75 -29.02 -4.05
C ASP A 202 -19.79 -30.23 -3.11
N GLU A 203 -19.95 -29.97 -1.81
CA GLU A 203 -20.09 -31.01 -0.78
C GLU A 203 -21.25 -31.99 -1.10
N PRO A 204 -21.09 -33.30 -0.85
CA PRO A 204 -22.17 -34.25 -1.06
C PRO A 204 -23.40 -33.98 -0.18
N VAL A 205 -24.59 -34.15 -0.75
CA VAL A 205 -25.88 -33.99 -0.08
C VAL A 205 -26.59 -35.34 0.01
N PHE A 206 -26.83 -35.80 1.23
CA PHE A 206 -27.61 -37.00 1.53
C PHE A 206 -29.12 -36.74 1.42
N SER A 207 -29.86 -37.67 0.81
CA SER A 207 -31.32 -37.53 0.64
C SER A 207 -32.14 -37.85 1.90
N VAL A 208 -31.51 -38.25 3.00
CA VAL A 208 -32.14 -38.53 4.30
C VAL A 208 -31.26 -37.89 5.38
N PRO A 209 -31.79 -36.96 6.21
CA PRO A 209 -31.00 -36.35 7.29
C PRO A 209 -30.65 -37.39 8.36
N GLU A 210 -29.65 -37.10 9.19
CA GLU A 210 -29.32 -37.92 10.36
C GLU A 210 -30.52 -38.13 11.31
N GLY A 211 -30.52 -39.24 12.05
CA GLY A 211 -31.60 -39.49 13.00
C GLY A 211 -31.82 -40.95 13.40
N THR A 212 -32.98 -41.21 14.01
CA THR A 212 -33.41 -42.55 14.42
C THR A 212 -34.60 -43.02 13.58
N TYR A 213 -34.49 -44.22 13.03
CA TYR A 213 -35.42 -44.82 12.06
C TYR A 213 -35.82 -46.23 12.49
N ASN A 214 -36.87 -46.79 11.87
CA ASN A 214 -37.35 -48.15 12.13
C ASN A 214 -37.43 -48.92 10.81
N GLY A 215 -36.74 -50.06 10.71
CA GLY A 215 -36.58 -50.83 9.47
C GLY A 215 -35.57 -50.23 8.50
N SER A 216 -35.08 -51.05 7.57
CA SER A 216 -34.10 -50.64 6.56
C SER A 216 -34.69 -49.68 5.53
N PHE A 217 -33.90 -48.69 5.11
CA PHE A 217 -34.26 -47.71 4.08
C PHE A 217 -33.10 -47.46 3.12
N TYR A 218 -33.33 -46.66 2.08
CA TYR A 218 -32.30 -46.30 1.11
C TYR A 218 -31.92 -44.82 1.20
N VAL A 219 -30.62 -44.55 1.15
CA VAL A 219 -30.05 -43.20 1.03
C VAL A 219 -29.51 -43.03 -0.38
N THR A 220 -29.77 -41.87 -0.98
CA THR A 220 -29.07 -41.42 -2.18
C THR A 220 -28.18 -40.24 -1.83
N ILE A 221 -26.98 -40.22 -2.43
CA ILE A 221 -26.05 -39.11 -2.36
C ILE A 221 -26.12 -38.36 -3.70
N ARG A 222 -25.95 -37.04 -3.66
CA ARG A 222 -25.78 -36.14 -4.81
C ARG A 222 -24.60 -35.21 -4.53
N ALA A 223 -23.95 -34.69 -5.55
CA ALA A 223 -22.90 -33.68 -5.43
C ALA A 223 -22.97 -32.75 -6.66
N GLY A 224 -22.04 -31.81 -6.75
CA GLY A 224 -21.89 -30.91 -7.89
C GLY A 224 -21.66 -31.66 -9.21
N ALA A 225 -21.87 -30.95 -10.32
CA ALA A 225 -21.60 -31.50 -11.65
C ALA A 225 -20.13 -31.92 -11.81
N GLU A 226 -19.88 -32.86 -12.71
CA GLU A 226 -18.52 -33.34 -13.07
C GLU A 226 -17.69 -33.98 -11.94
N SER A 227 -18.31 -34.22 -10.78
CA SER A 227 -17.70 -34.89 -9.62
C SER A 227 -18.05 -36.39 -9.51
N ASN A 228 -17.16 -37.13 -8.84
CA ASN A 228 -17.32 -38.52 -8.42
C ASN A 228 -17.48 -38.59 -6.90
N ILE A 229 -18.50 -39.29 -6.42
CA ILE A 229 -18.73 -39.43 -4.97
C ILE A 229 -18.09 -40.74 -4.48
N TYR A 230 -17.32 -40.64 -3.39
CA TYR A 230 -16.75 -41.77 -2.65
C TYR A 230 -17.27 -41.75 -1.21
N TYR A 231 -17.49 -42.93 -0.60
CA TYR A 231 -18.15 -43.03 0.70
C TYR A 231 -17.70 -44.23 1.54
N THR A 232 -18.00 -44.15 2.83
CA THR A 232 -17.86 -45.21 3.84
C THR A 232 -19.12 -45.29 4.71
N THR A 233 -19.32 -46.38 5.46
CA THR A 233 -20.52 -46.62 6.30
C THR A 233 -20.19 -46.93 7.77
N ASN A 234 -18.92 -46.89 8.11
CA ASN A 234 -18.33 -47.22 9.41
C ASN A 234 -17.73 -46.01 10.14
N GLY A 235 -17.70 -44.82 9.52
CA GLY A 235 -17.05 -43.62 10.07
C GLY A 235 -15.53 -43.56 9.88
N GLU A 236 -14.98 -44.32 8.93
CA GLU A 236 -13.63 -44.09 8.41
C GLU A 236 -13.67 -43.02 7.32
N GLU A 237 -12.82 -42.00 7.41
CA GLU A 237 -12.83 -40.84 6.50
C GLU A 237 -12.61 -41.28 5.03
N PRO A 238 -13.54 -40.96 4.10
CA PRO A 238 -13.45 -41.40 2.71
C PRO A 238 -12.46 -40.54 1.91
N ASP A 239 -11.59 -41.20 1.14
CA ASP A 239 -10.76 -40.60 0.10
C ASP A 239 -11.21 -41.09 -1.30
N ARG A 240 -10.51 -40.65 -2.36
CA ARG A 240 -10.72 -41.16 -3.73
C ARG A 240 -10.45 -42.67 -3.94
N TYR A 241 -9.98 -43.41 -2.93
CA TYR A 241 -9.79 -44.86 -2.96
C TYR A 241 -10.87 -45.63 -2.18
N ALA A 242 -11.78 -44.93 -1.48
CA ALA A 242 -12.93 -45.51 -0.80
C ALA A 242 -14.01 -46.03 -1.78
N THR A 243 -15.19 -46.42 -1.28
CA THR A 243 -16.21 -47.03 -2.14
C THR A 243 -16.85 -45.97 -3.04
N ARG A 244 -16.68 -46.06 -4.36
CA ARG A 244 -17.34 -45.15 -5.31
C ARG A 244 -18.86 -45.39 -5.32
N TYR A 245 -19.62 -44.32 -5.08
CA TYR A 245 -21.07 -44.33 -5.13
C TYR A 245 -21.57 -44.49 -6.57
N THR A 246 -22.43 -45.49 -6.80
CA THR A 246 -22.98 -45.83 -8.12
C THR A 246 -24.51 -46.02 -8.12
N GLY A 247 -25.14 -45.95 -6.95
CA GLY A 247 -26.58 -46.15 -6.77
C GLY A 247 -26.99 -46.11 -5.28
N PRO A 248 -28.30 -46.19 -4.98
CA PRO A 248 -28.81 -46.01 -3.61
C PRO A 248 -28.20 -46.99 -2.60
N ILE A 249 -27.74 -46.48 -1.46
CA ILE A 249 -27.14 -47.26 -0.37
C ILE A 249 -28.26 -47.74 0.56
N GLN A 250 -28.34 -49.05 0.83
CA GLN A 250 -29.26 -49.60 1.82
C GLN A 250 -28.68 -49.44 3.24
N ILE A 251 -29.39 -48.72 4.11
CA ILE A 251 -29.11 -48.62 5.54
C ILE A 251 -29.93 -49.72 6.25
N ASN A 252 -29.26 -50.54 7.06
CA ASN A 252 -29.85 -51.67 7.77
C ASN A 252 -29.98 -51.38 9.28
N PRO A 253 -30.78 -52.18 10.03
CA PRO A 253 -30.83 -52.10 11.49
C PRO A 253 -29.43 -52.12 12.14
N GLY A 254 -29.23 -51.26 13.15
CA GLY A 254 -27.94 -51.03 13.79
C GLY A 254 -27.57 -49.54 13.89
N LEU A 255 -26.27 -49.27 13.99
CA LEU A 255 -25.67 -47.94 13.85
C LEU A 255 -24.95 -47.88 12.50
N THR A 256 -25.15 -46.81 11.75
CA THR A 256 -24.38 -46.52 10.53
C THR A 256 -23.87 -45.09 10.61
N VAL A 257 -22.58 -44.89 10.33
CA VAL A 257 -21.96 -43.57 10.20
C VAL A 257 -21.57 -43.45 8.73
N LEU A 258 -22.43 -42.79 7.96
CA LEU A 258 -22.24 -42.61 6.52
C LEU A 258 -21.48 -41.31 6.30
N GLN A 259 -20.25 -41.43 5.81
CA GLN A 259 -19.42 -40.30 5.40
C GLN A 259 -19.23 -40.32 3.88
N ALA A 260 -19.16 -39.15 3.25
CA ALA A 260 -18.94 -39.03 1.81
C ALA A 260 -18.10 -37.81 1.43
N VAL A 261 -17.37 -37.93 0.32
CA VAL A 261 -16.58 -36.87 -0.34
C VAL A 261 -16.89 -36.85 -1.84
N ALA A 262 -16.83 -35.68 -2.46
CA ALA A 262 -16.90 -35.51 -3.91
C ALA A 262 -15.50 -35.15 -4.46
N VAL A 263 -15.12 -35.74 -5.59
CA VAL A 263 -13.80 -35.57 -6.24
C VAL A 263 -13.98 -35.30 -7.73
N ASP A 264 -13.39 -34.23 -8.26
CA ASP A 264 -13.53 -33.87 -9.68
C ASP A 264 -12.55 -34.62 -10.61
N TYR A 265 -12.26 -34.03 -11.78
CA TYR A 265 -11.35 -34.57 -12.80
C TYR A 265 -9.91 -34.04 -12.66
N GLU A 266 -9.65 -33.12 -11.74
CA GLU A 266 -8.33 -32.58 -11.40
C GLU A 266 -7.83 -33.12 -10.04
N ASP A 267 -8.43 -34.23 -9.57
CA ASP A 267 -8.22 -34.89 -8.28
C ASP A 267 -8.43 -33.96 -7.05
N ARG A 268 -9.23 -32.88 -7.18
CA ARG A 268 -9.61 -32.01 -6.04
C ARG A 268 -10.79 -32.59 -5.29
N GLU A 269 -10.69 -32.62 -3.97
CA GLU A 269 -11.67 -33.21 -3.06
C GLU A 269 -12.51 -32.12 -2.36
N SER A 270 -13.80 -32.40 -2.11
CA SER A 270 -14.72 -31.53 -1.36
C SER A 270 -14.46 -31.58 0.15
N GLY A 271 -15.22 -30.79 0.93
CA GLY A 271 -15.43 -31.12 2.33
C GLY A 271 -16.03 -32.53 2.49
N VAL A 272 -15.59 -33.25 3.52
CA VAL A 272 -16.19 -34.55 3.91
C VAL A 272 -17.45 -34.27 4.72
N VAL A 273 -18.58 -34.84 4.28
CA VAL A 273 -19.87 -34.76 4.99
C VAL A 273 -20.16 -36.04 5.77
N GLU A 274 -20.80 -35.92 6.93
CA GLU A 274 -21.20 -37.06 7.78
C GLU A 274 -22.72 -37.00 8.08
N VAL A 275 -23.36 -38.18 8.12
CA VAL A 275 -24.67 -38.38 8.76
C VAL A 275 -24.70 -39.67 9.57
N ILE A 276 -25.29 -39.61 10.77
CA ILE A 276 -25.42 -40.74 11.68
C ILE A 276 -26.86 -41.29 11.65
N TYR A 277 -27.00 -42.57 11.34
CA TYR A 277 -28.27 -43.29 11.37
C TYR A 277 -28.30 -44.32 12.50
N ARG A 278 -29.34 -44.27 13.32
CA ARG A 278 -29.69 -45.31 14.30
C ARG A 278 -30.97 -46.01 13.85
N VAL A 279 -30.88 -47.27 13.46
CA VAL A 279 -31.99 -47.98 12.83
C VAL A 279 -32.43 -49.14 13.71
N ASN A 280 -33.66 -49.08 14.20
CA ASN A 280 -34.25 -50.17 14.98
C ASN A 280 -34.74 -51.29 14.06
N GLU A 281 -34.66 -52.54 14.53
CA GLU A 281 -35.36 -53.65 13.89
C GLU A 281 -36.89 -53.46 13.96
N LEU A 282 -37.61 -53.94 12.94
CA LEU A 282 -39.07 -53.99 12.98
C LEU A 282 -39.51 -55.22 13.77
N SER A 283 -40.29 -55.01 14.84
CA SER A 283 -40.85 -56.11 15.63
C SER A 283 -42.00 -56.79 14.87
N GLU A 284 -41.76 -57.97 14.28
CA GLU A 284 -42.76 -58.74 13.52
C GLU A 284 -43.97 -59.21 14.36
N ASN A 285 -43.89 -59.16 15.69
CA ASN A 285 -44.92 -59.67 16.60
C ASN A 285 -45.68 -58.56 17.35
N GLN A 286 -46.76 -58.07 16.76
CA GLN A 286 -47.93 -57.63 17.52
C GLN A 286 -49.11 -58.56 17.17
N PRO A 287 -49.51 -59.49 18.06
CA PRO A 287 -50.55 -60.46 17.75
C PRO A 287 -51.91 -59.76 17.56
N VAL A 288 -52.57 -60.04 16.43
CA VAL A 288 -53.90 -59.48 16.13
C VAL A 288 -54.92 -60.08 17.10
N SER A 289 -55.32 -59.29 18.09
CA SER A 289 -56.40 -59.64 19.01
C SER A 289 -57.76 -59.52 18.30
N ILE A 290 -58.15 -60.56 17.57
CA ILE A 290 -59.51 -60.69 17.03
C ILE A 290 -60.48 -60.74 18.23
N PRO A 291 -61.42 -59.80 18.37
CA PRO A 291 -62.44 -59.89 19.41
C PRO A 291 -63.36 -61.07 19.09
N ALA A 292 -63.59 -61.95 20.07
CA ALA A 292 -64.46 -63.11 19.89
C ALA A 292 -65.92 -62.67 19.67
N ASP A 293 -66.52 -63.10 18.56
CA ASP A 293 -67.90 -62.80 18.21
C ASP A 293 -68.87 -63.47 19.19
N SER A 294 -69.69 -62.66 19.87
CA SER A 294 -70.54 -63.11 20.97
C SER A 294 -71.89 -63.64 20.46
N GLN A 295 -71.90 -64.86 19.92
CA GLN A 295 -73.15 -65.52 19.55
C GLN A 295 -73.93 -65.98 20.79
N SER A 296 -74.92 -65.16 21.19
CA SER A 296 -75.95 -65.52 22.16
C SER A 296 -77.34 -65.37 21.54
N ILE A 297 -77.82 -66.43 20.88
CA ILE A 297 -79.18 -66.53 20.34
C ILE A 297 -80.00 -67.48 21.22
N THR A 298 -80.97 -66.94 21.99
CA THR A 298 -82.27 -67.57 22.33
C THR A 298 -83.06 -66.62 23.26
N PRO A 299 -84.27 -66.19 22.88
CA PRO A 299 -85.42 -66.19 23.77
C PRO A 299 -86.06 -67.60 23.86
#